data_AF-A0A533YK65-F1
#
_entry.id   AF-A0A533YK65-F1
#
_cell.length_a   1.000
_cell.length_b   1.000
_cell.length_c   1.000
_cell.angle_alpha   90.00
_cell.angle_beta   90.00
_cell.angle_gamma   90.00
#
_symmetry.space_group_name_H-M   'P 1'
#
loop_
_entity.id
_entity.type
_entity.pdbx_description
1 polymer ?
#
loop_
_entity_poly.entity_id
_entity_poly.type
_entity_poly.pdbx_seq_one_letter_code
_entity_poly.pdbx_strand_id
1 'polypeptide(L)'
;MRKKHTQLATAAQQGLSFSRPRPEPRGRSSRAFLRRPPSLSPRFLVSHFAGKTASFELPCVTVSLQTQIEKVVATTSNIVGLLPGNDPGFKDEAVLVGAHMDHLGMGGEGSGSLSPGSSAIHHGADDNASGSAGLLELAQYFSAHRGELKRTIIFAAFSGEELGLLGSAYYVKNPPYPLDKTIAMLNMDMVGRLRDSVLVVEGMGTS
;
A
#
# COMPACT_ATOMS: atom_id res chain seq x y z
N MET A 1 19.37 21.41 10.84
CA MET A 1 18.95 21.70 9.44
C MET A 1 17.86 20.71 9.04
N ARG A 2 16.61 21.16 8.81
CA ARG A 2 15.52 20.29 8.32
C ARG A 2 15.58 20.26 6.79
N LYS A 3 16.00 19.13 6.20
CA LYS A 3 15.82 18.89 4.77
C LYS A 3 14.40 18.33 4.57
N LYS A 4 13.52 19.12 3.98
CA LYS A 4 12.22 18.64 3.48
C LYS A 4 12.49 17.91 2.18
N HIS A 5 12.22 16.61 2.12
CA HIS A 5 12.26 15.85 0.88
C HIS A 5 10.95 15.10 0.67
N THR A 6 10.49 15.20 -0.56
CA THR A 6 9.17 14.83 -1.04
C THR A 6 9.23 13.43 -1.65
N GLN A 7 8.27 12.56 -1.33
CA GLN A 7 8.14 11.24 -1.95
C GLN A 7 6.80 11.12 -2.67
N LEU A 8 6.79 10.29 -3.70
CA LEU A 8 5.84 10.33 -4.81
C LEU A 8 4.85 9.18 -4.67
N ALA A 9 3.56 9.45 -4.81
CA ALA A 9 2.52 8.42 -4.91
C ALA A 9 1.86 8.50 -6.30
N THR A 10 1.42 7.37 -6.83
CA THR A 10 0.89 7.29 -8.20
C THR A 10 -0.55 6.79 -8.15
N ALA A 11 -1.49 7.56 -8.68
CA ALA A 11 -2.85 7.11 -8.93
C ALA A 11 -3.04 6.93 -10.44
N ALA A 12 -3.67 5.83 -10.86
CA ALA A 12 -3.97 5.55 -12.26
C ALA A 12 -5.49 5.60 -12.48
N GLN A 13 -5.93 6.40 -13.45
CA GLN A 13 -7.29 6.32 -13.99
C GLN A 13 -7.28 5.44 -15.25
N GLN A 14 -8.19 4.47 -15.31
CA GLN A 14 -8.26 3.50 -16.40
C GLN A 14 -9.46 3.79 -17.30
N GLY A 15 -9.19 4.13 -18.56
CA GLY A 15 -10.19 4.18 -19.62
C GLY A 15 -10.06 2.96 -20.54
N LEU A 16 -10.99 2.02 -20.46
CA LEU A 16 -11.08 0.89 -21.39
C LEU A 16 -11.85 1.31 -22.63
N SER A 17 -11.19 1.32 -23.80
CA SER A 17 -11.88 1.48 -25.08
C SER A 17 -11.50 0.36 -26.04
N PHE A 18 -12.52 -0.22 -26.68
CA PHE A 18 -12.37 -1.28 -27.67
C PHE A 18 -12.61 -0.68 -29.05
N SER A 19 -11.63 -0.78 -29.94
CA SER A 19 -11.81 -0.38 -31.33
C SER A 19 -11.24 -1.43 -32.28
N ARG A 20 -11.88 -1.56 -33.45
CA ARG A 20 -11.40 -2.40 -34.55
C ARG A 20 -10.47 -1.57 -35.46
N PRO A 21 -9.46 -2.18 -36.08
CA PRO A 21 -8.70 -1.50 -37.14
C PRO A 21 -9.61 -1.23 -38.35
N ARG A 22 -9.60 0.00 -38.86
CA ARG A 22 -10.25 0.35 -40.14
C ARG A 22 -9.33 -0.06 -41.30
N PRO A 23 -9.84 -0.66 -42.37
CA PRO A 23 -9.12 -0.74 -43.63
C PRO A 23 -9.20 0.59 -44.40
N GLU A 24 -8.15 0.91 -45.16
CA GLU A 24 -8.02 2.12 -45.99
C GLU A 24 -9.15 2.29 -47.03
N PRO A 25 -9.51 3.53 -47.41
CA PRO A 25 -10.65 3.78 -48.28
C PRO A 25 -10.27 3.69 -49.77
N ARG A 26 -11.08 2.96 -50.54
CA ARG A 26 -11.25 3.18 -51.99
C ARG A 26 -12.60 3.89 -52.25
N GLY A 27 -12.54 5.10 -52.79
CA GLY A 27 -13.44 5.66 -53.82
C GLY A 27 -14.96 5.82 -53.58
N ARG A 28 -15.37 7.09 -53.42
CA ARG A 28 -16.59 7.82 -53.89
C ARG A 28 -18.04 7.36 -53.56
N SER A 29 -18.72 8.32 -52.90
CA SER A 29 -20.02 8.96 -53.26
C SER A 29 -21.38 8.35 -52.85
N SER A 30 -22.20 9.26 -52.30
CA SER A 30 -23.67 9.38 -52.27
C SER A 30 -24.49 8.82 -51.08
N ARG A 31 -25.42 9.67 -50.62
CA ARG A 31 -26.32 9.55 -49.46
C ARG A 31 -27.52 8.63 -49.76
N ALA A 32 -27.98 7.87 -48.75
CA ALA A 32 -29.38 7.81 -48.29
C ALA A 32 -29.57 6.76 -47.16
N PHE A 33 -30.56 7.02 -46.30
CA PHE A 33 -30.92 6.31 -45.07
C PHE A 33 -31.20 4.81 -45.21
N LEU A 34 -30.71 4.00 -44.26
CA LEU A 34 -31.31 2.71 -43.88
C LEU A 34 -31.20 2.48 -42.37
N ARG A 35 -32.36 2.18 -41.75
CA ARG A 35 -32.52 1.80 -40.34
C ARG A 35 -31.63 0.60 -40.02
N ARG A 36 -30.81 0.69 -38.97
CA ARG A 36 -30.04 -0.45 -38.41
C ARG A 36 -30.86 -1.13 -37.31
N PRO A 37 -30.89 -2.47 -37.24
CA PRO A 37 -31.45 -3.18 -36.08
C PRO A 37 -30.51 -3.03 -34.87
N PRO A 38 -31.00 -3.25 -33.64
CA PRO A 38 -30.12 -3.22 -32.46
C PRO A 38 -29.15 -4.40 -32.55
N SER A 39 -27.87 -4.10 -32.83
CA SER A 39 -26.82 -5.10 -32.75
C SER A 39 -26.57 -5.39 -31.27
N LEU A 40 -27.03 -6.55 -30.81
CA LEU A 40 -26.65 -7.12 -29.53
C LEU A 40 -25.11 -7.18 -29.46
N SER A 41 -24.53 -6.38 -28.57
CA SER A 41 -23.15 -6.56 -28.15
C SER A 41 -23.04 -7.89 -27.40
N PRO A 42 -21.96 -8.67 -27.58
CA PRO A 42 -21.79 -9.88 -26.81
C PRO A 42 -21.64 -9.51 -25.33
N ARG A 43 -22.58 -9.95 -24.50
CA ARG A 43 -22.45 -9.97 -23.04
C ARG A 43 -21.65 -11.21 -22.67
N PHE A 44 -20.40 -11.03 -22.27
CA PHE A 44 -19.67 -12.08 -21.57
C PHE A 44 -19.90 -11.90 -20.07
N LEU A 45 -20.68 -12.81 -19.49
CA LEU A 45 -20.84 -12.93 -18.04
C LEU A 45 -19.74 -13.89 -17.56
N VAL A 46 -18.73 -13.39 -16.86
CA VAL A 46 -17.78 -14.25 -16.15
C VAL A 46 -18.33 -14.48 -14.75
N SER A 47 -18.99 -15.62 -14.53
CA SER A 47 -19.37 -16.05 -13.18
C SER A 47 -18.17 -16.71 -12.51
N HIS A 48 -17.81 -16.21 -11.33
CA HIS A 48 -16.82 -16.82 -10.44
C HIS A 48 -17.29 -18.23 -10.01
N PHE A 49 -16.49 -19.26 -10.28
CA PHE A 49 -16.68 -20.60 -9.73
C PHE A 49 -15.49 -20.95 -8.83
N ALA A 50 -15.76 -21.12 -7.54
CA ALA A 50 -15.03 -21.98 -6.60
C ALA A 50 -13.48 -21.97 -6.65
N GLY A 51 -12.85 -20.79 -6.53
CA GLY A 51 -11.44 -20.68 -6.11
C GLY A 51 -10.38 -21.23 -7.07
N LYS A 52 -10.75 -21.69 -8.27
CA LYS A 52 -9.81 -21.97 -9.38
C LYS A 52 -9.99 -20.90 -10.44
N THR A 53 -8.90 -20.23 -10.79
CA THR A 53 -8.89 -19.28 -11.92
C THR A 53 -9.20 -20.04 -13.20
N ALA A 54 -10.38 -19.78 -13.78
CA ALA A 54 -10.77 -20.30 -15.08
C ALA A 54 -10.12 -19.45 -16.18
N SER A 55 -8.84 -19.69 -16.43
CA SER A 55 -8.11 -19.06 -17.52
C SER A 55 -8.28 -19.88 -18.81
N PHE A 56 -8.56 -19.22 -19.93
CA PHE A 56 -8.61 -19.82 -21.26
C PHE A 56 -7.95 -18.88 -22.28
N GLU A 57 -7.44 -19.43 -23.37
CA GLU A 57 -6.83 -18.62 -24.44
C GLU A 57 -7.90 -17.86 -25.23
N LEU A 58 -7.60 -16.61 -25.56
CA LEU A 58 -8.41 -15.78 -26.46
C LEU A 58 -7.68 -15.66 -27.81
N PRO A 59 -7.84 -16.63 -28.74
CA PRO A 59 -7.16 -16.58 -30.03
C PRO A 59 -7.64 -15.36 -30.82
N CYS A 60 -6.68 -14.67 -31.44
CA CYS A 60 -6.92 -13.53 -32.33
C CYS A 60 -7.56 -12.28 -31.68
N VAL A 61 -7.36 -12.07 -30.38
CA VAL A 61 -7.76 -10.82 -29.69
C VAL A 61 -6.54 -9.93 -29.49
N THR A 62 -6.56 -8.73 -30.06
CA THR A 62 -5.64 -7.65 -29.67
C THR A 62 -6.33 -6.77 -28.64
N VAL A 63 -5.77 -6.70 -27.43
CA VAL A 63 -6.19 -5.75 -26.40
C VAL A 63 -5.25 -4.54 -26.48
N SER A 64 -5.82 -3.37 -26.73
CA SER A 64 -5.09 -2.10 -26.63
C SER A 64 -5.53 -1.39 -25.35
N LEU A 65 -4.60 -1.22 -24.41
CA LEU A 65 -4.82 -0.45 -23.19
C LEU A 65 -4.11 0.89 -23.34
N GLN A 66 -4.84 1.99 -23.14
CA GLN A 66 -4.26 3.31 -23.01
C GLN A 66 -4.55 3.80 -21.59
N THR A 67 -3.49 4.03 -20.82
CA THR A 67 -3.60 4.57 -19.46
C THR A 67 -2.96 5.95 -19.45
N GLN A 68 -3.60 6.87 -18.73
CA GLN A 68 -2.97 8.13 -18.34
C GLN A 68 -2.57 7.99 -16.87
N ILE A 69 -1.32 8.33 -16.58
CA ILE A 69 -0.80 8.30 -15.22
C ILE A 69 -0.62 9.74 -14.80
N GLU A 70 -1.44 10.18 -13.84
CA GLU A 70 -1.23 11.45 -13.17
C GLU A 70 -0.35 11.22 -11.94
N LYS A 71 0.79 11.89 -11.91
CA LYS A 71 1.72 11.78 -10.78
C LYS A 71 1.36 12.81 -9.73
N VAL A 72 0.80 12.35 -8.61
CA VAL A 72 0.49 13.22 -7.48
C VAL A 72 1.66 13.23 -6.51
N VAL A 73 2.09 14.42 -6.11
CA VAL A 73 3.27 14.59 -5.27
C VAL A 73 2.85 15.20 -3.95
N ALA A 74 3.05 14.45 -2.87
CA ALA A 74 2.75 14.89 -1.51
C ALA A 74 3.99 14.77 -0.63
N THR A 75 4.06 15.58 0.43
CA THR A 75 5.13 15.43 1.43
C THR A 75 4.53 14.80 2.67
N THR A 76 5.16 13.73 3.14
CA THR A 76 4.84 13.09 4.42
C THR A 76 6.11 12.93 5.26
N SER A 77 6.02 12.36 6.44
CA SER A 77 7.15 12.11 7.33
C SER A 77 6.96 10.83 8.12
N ASN A 78 8.03 10.06 8.28
CA ASN A 78 8.09 9.09 9.35
C ASN A 78 8.37 9.82 10.67
N ILE A 79 7.86 9.27 11.77
CA ILE A 79 8.20 9.72 13.13
C ILE A 79 9.05 8.62 13.74
N VAL A 80 10.29 8.94 14.13
CA VAL A 80 11.23 7.98 14.69
C VAL A 80 11.73 8.48 16.04
N GLY A 81 11.56 7.65 17.07
CA GLY A 81 12.12 7.85 18.41
C GLY A 81 13.20 6.82 18.70
N LEU A 82 14.31 7.26 19.31
CA LEU A 82 15.38 6.38 19.77
C LEU A 82 15.42 6.40 21.29
N LEU A 83 15.40 5.23 21.89
CA LEU A 83 15.53 5.02 23.33
C LEU A 83 16.82 4.22 23.59
N PRO A 84 17.92 4.88 24.00
CA PRO A 84 19.22 4.22 24.15
C PRO A 84 19.21 3.12 25.21
N GLY A 85 19.92 2.03 24.93
CA GLY A 85 20.25 1.01 25.92
C GLY A 85 21.37 1.47 26.86
N ASN A 86 21.47 0.83 28.02
CA ASN A 86 22.44 1.18 29.07
C ASN A 86 23.55 0.14 29.25
N ASP A 87 23.46 -1.03 28.60
CA ASP A 87 24.49 -2.07 28.71
C ASP A 87 25.64 -1.77 27.73
N PRO A 88 26.89 -1.57 28.20
CA PRO A 88 28.01 -1.24 27.33
C PRO A 88 28.28 -2.26 26.22
N GLY A 89 27.89 -3.54 26.41
CA GLY A 89 28.06 -4.59 25.43
C GLY A 89 26.94 -4.65 24.38
N PHE A 90 25.76 -4.10 24.67
CA PHE A 90 24.57 -4.26 23.82
C PHE A 90 23.88 -2.95 23.42
N LYS A 91 24.25 -1.80 24.00
CA LYS A 91 23.59 -0.50 23.73
C LYS A 91 23.70 -0.05 22.27
N ASP A 92 24.71 -0.52 21.56
CA ASP A 92 24.93 -0.22 20.13
C ASP A 92 24.17 -1.20 19.21
N GLU A 93 23.45 -2.19 19.76
CA GLU A 93 22.47 -3.00 19.05
C GLU A 93 21.08 -2.41 19.25
N ALA A 94 20.28 -2.39 18.18
CA ALA A 94 18.93 -1.87 18.19
C ALA A 94 17.89 -2.93 17.83
N VAL A 95 16.76 -2.89 18.54
CA VAL A 95 15.51 -3.53 18.11
C VAL A 95 14.59 -2.43 17.58
N LEU A 96 14.15 -2.57 16.34
CA LEU A 96 13.18 -1.66 15.72
C LEU A 96 11.76 -2.17 15.98
N VAL A 97 10.91 -1.34 16.58
CA VAL A 97 9.47 -1.57 16.67
C VAL A 97 8.79 -0.59 15.73
N GLY A 98 8.03 -1.11 14.77
CA GLY A 98 7.40 -0.32 13.72
C GLY A 98 5.89 -0.51 13.65
N ALA A 99 5.19 0.52 13.21
CA ALA A 99 3.80 0.47 12.74
C ALA A 99 3.63 1.54 11.65
N HIS A 100 2.63 1.44 10.77
CA HIS A 100 2.29 2.58 9.91
C HIS A 100 1.14 3.38 10.52
N MET A 101 1.16 4.70 10.24
CA MET A 101 0.22 5.66 10.81
C MET A 101 -0.80 6.19 9.79
N ASP A 102 -0.59 5.92 8.50
CA ASP A 102 -1.52 6.27 7.44
C ASP A 102 -2.58 5.19 7.22
N HIS A 103 -3.70 5.62 6.66
CA HIS A 103 -4.74 4.75 6.11
C HIS A 103 -5.44 5.48 4.95
N LEU A 104 -6.32 4.79 4.22
CA LEU A 104 -7.00 5.28 3.02
C LEU A 104 -7.77 6.60 3.22
N GLY A 105 -8.30 6.86 4.42
CA GLY A 105 -9.05 8.08 4.71
C GLY A 105 -10.41 8.11 4.01
N MET A 106 -10.55 8.79 2.87
CA MET A 106 -11.81 8.84 2.11
C MET A 106 -11.82 7.81 0.98
N GLY A 107 -12.86 7.00 0.92
CA GLY A 107 -13.13 6.11 -0.21
C GLY A 107 -13.54 6.87 -1.47
N GLY A 108 -13.65 6.14 -2.57
CA GLY A 108 -14.02 6.66 -3.88
C GLY A 108 -13.01 6.30 -4.95
N GLU A 109 -13.21 6.84 -6.14
CA GLU A 109 -12.33 6.59 -7.27
C GLU A 109 -10.90 7.08 -6.98
N GLY A 110 -9.90 6.23 -7.22
CA GLY A 110 -8.49 6.55 -6.98
C GLY A 110 -8.04 6.52 -5.51
N SER A 111 -8.92 6.16 -4.57
CA SER A 111 -8.60 6.11 -3.13
C SER A 111 -7.78 4.89 -2.69
N GLY A 112 -7.66 3.85 -3.51
CA GLY A 112 -7.17 2.53 -3.10
C GLY A 112 -8.22 1.66 -2.40
N SER A 113 -9.43 2.18 -2.16
CA SER A 113 -10.53 1.41 -1.60
C SER A 113 -10.93 0.23 -2.50
N LEU A 114 -11.15 -0.94 -1.89
CA LEU A 114 -11.75 -2.11 -2.55
C LEU A 114 -13.22 -1.88 -2.94
N SER A 115 -13.82 -0.75 -2.54
CA SER A 115 -15.17 -0.32 -2.90
C SER A 115 -15.13 1.05 -3.58
N PRO A 116 -14.59 1.16 -4.81
CA PRO A 116 -14.33 2.44 -5.48
C PRO A 116 -15.61 3.23 -5.80
N GLY A 117 -16.78 2.58 -5.84
CA GLY A 117 -18.08 3.24 -6.00
C GLY A 117 -18.66 3.85 -4.73
N SER A 118 -17.97 3.73 -3.59
CA SER A 118 -18.40 4.25 -2.30
C SER A 118 -17.48 5.38 -1.83
N SER A 119 -18.05 6.53 -1.47
CA SER A 119 -17.33 7.67 -0.89
C SER A 119 -17.43 7.69 0.64
N ALA A 120 -17.29 6.53 1.28
CA ALA A 120 -17.33 6.41 2.74
C ALA A 120 -15.95 6.62 3.36
N ILE A 121 -15.92 7.03 4.63
CA ILE A 121 -14.67 7.13 5.40
C ILE A 121 -14.19 5.71 5.74
N HIS A 122 -12.90 5.46 5.48
CA HIS A 122 -12.14 4.33 5.96
C HIS A 122 -11.38 4.78 7.22
N HIS A 123 -11.86 4.35 8.39
CA HIS A 123 -11.35 4.82 9.68
C HIS A 123 -10.00 4.21 10.08
N GLY A 124 -9.62 3.06 9.51
CA GLY A 124 -8.34 2.42 9.77
C GLY A 124 -8.14 1.92 11.19
N ALA A 125 -9.22 1.56 11.89
CA ALA A 125 -9.16 1.19 13.30
C ALA A 125 -8.23 -0.01 13.55
N ASP A 126 -8.32 -1.04 12.71
CA ASP A 126 -7.41 -2.18 12.77
C ASP A 126 -6.17 -1.92 11.92
N ASP A 127 -6.36 -1.37 10.71
CA ASP A 127 -5.35 -1.11 9.70
C ASP A 127 -5.14 0.42 9.54
N ASN A 128 -4.20 1.07 10.22
CA ASN A 128 -3.34 0.49 11.26
C ASN A 128 -3.26 1.34 12.53
N ALA A 129 -4.40 1.93 12.91
CA ALA A 129 -4.51 2.63 14.19
C ALA A 129 -4.24 1.69 15.38
N SER A 130 -4.56 0.39 15.26
CA SER A 130 -4.27 -0.61 16.29
C SER A 130 -2.77 -0.81 16.52
N GLY A 131 -1.98 -0.96 15.44
CA GLY A 131 -0.52 -1.08 15.53
C GLY A 131 0.12 0.22 16.00
N SER A 132 -0.36 1.36 15.49
CA SER A 132 0.06 2.68 15.95
C SER A 132 -0.21 2.90 17.45
N ALA A 133 -1.36 2.47 17.96
CA ALA A 133 -1.66 2.52 19.39
C ALA A 133 -0.69 1.63 20.19
N GLY A 134 -0.49 0.38 19.75
CA GLY A 134 0.47 -0.52 20.40
C GLY A 134 1.91 0.02 20.39
N LEU A 135 2.33 0.67 19.31
CA LEU A 135 3.63 1.33 19.22
C LEU A 135 3.79 2.43 20.29
N LEU A 136 2.76 3.27 20.48
CA LEU A 136 2.77 4.35 21.48
C LEU A 136 2.77 3.79 22.91
N GLU A 137 1.98 2.75 23.18
CA GLU A 137 1.95 2.07 24.48
C GLU A 137 3.31 1.45 24.84
N LEU A 138 3.96 0.76 23.90
CA LEU A 138 5.31 0.22 24.10
C LEU A 138 6.33 1.34 24.31
N ALA A 139 6.25 2.42 23.54
CA ALA A 139 7.13 3.58 23.71
C ALA A 139 6.98 4.21 25.11
N GLN A 140 5.74 4.35 25.60
CA GLN A 140 5.47 4.84 26.95
C GLN A 140 6.05 3.89 28.01
N TYR A 141 5.76 2.60 27.90
CA TYR A 141 6.23 1.58 28.84
C TYR A 141 7.76 1.56 28.94
N PHE A 142 8.46 1.43 27.81
CA PHE A 142 9.91 1.31 27.82
C PHE A 142 10.61 2.62 28.21
N SER A 143 10.03 3.78 27.89
CA SER A 143 10.55 5.08 28.36
C SER A 143 10.53 5.18 29.89
N ALA A 144 9.45 4.68 30.53
CA ALA A 144 9.33 4.62 31.98
C ALA A 144 10.34 3.64 32.61
N HIS A 145 10.66 2.54 31.91
CA HIS A 145 11.57 1.48 32.37
C HIS A 145 12.98 1.58 31.72
N ARG A 146 13.40 2.78 31.32
CA ARG A 146 14.67 2.98 30.58
C ARG A 146 15.89 2.36 31.26
N GLY A 147 15.90 2.25 32.59
CA GLY A 147 17.00 1.69 33.36
C GLY A 147 17.25 0.20 33.11
N GLU A 148 16.23 -0.53 32.64
CA GLU A 148 16.25 -1.98 32.43
C GLU A 148 16.66 -2.37 31.00
N LEU A 149 16.80 -1.38 30.11
CA LEU A 149 17.10 -1.61 28.72
C LEU A 149 18.59 -1.88 28.50
N LYS A 150 18.92 -3.10 28.08
CA LYS A 150 20.27 -3.45 27.64
C LYS A 150 20.58 -2.90 26.25
N ARG A 151 19.62 -3.05 25.32
CA ARG A 151 19.72 -2.63 23.91
C ARG A 151 18.97 -1.34 23.67
N THR A 152 19.37 -0.65 22.60
CA THR A 152 18.59 0.49 22.09
C THR A 152 17.27 -0.02 21.51
N ILE A 153 16.18 0.70 21.75
CA ILE A 153 14.90 0.48 21.06
C ILE A 153 14.64 1.65 20.14
N ILE A 154 14.30 1.36 18.89
CA ILE A 154 13.88 2.35 17.92
C ILE A 154 12.39 2.17 17.73
N PHE A 155 11.60 3.23 17.93
CA PHE A 155 10.18 3.26 17.60
C PHE A 155 10.01 4.03 16.31
N ALA A 156 9.38 3.43 15.29
CA ALA A 156 9.13 4.07 14.01
C ALA A 156 7.66 3.98 13.63
N ALA A 157 7.01 5.14 13.56
CA ALA A 157 5.72 5.27 12.91
C ALA A 157 5.99 5.65 11.44
N PHE A 158 5.65 4.75 10.52
CA PHE A 158 5.86 4.91 9.08
C PHE A 158 4.66 5.60 8.42
N SER A 159 4.92 6.36 7.37
CA SER A 159 3.89 6.95 6.51
C SER A 159 3.91 6.36 5.11
N GLY A 160 2.77 6.33 4.43
CA GLY A 160 2.65 5.92 3.03
C GLY A 160 2.82 4.42 2.83
N GLU A 161 2.41 3.61 3.81
CA GLU A 161 2.39 2.14 3.67
C GLU A 161 1.40 1.73 2.59
N GLU A 162 0.18 2.29 2.65
CA GLU A 162 -0.96 1.99 1.77
C GLU A 162 -0.71 2.36 0.30
N LEU A 163 0.31 3.21 0.10
CA LEU A 163 0.76 3.70 -1.21
C LEU A 163 1.97 2.91 -1.73
N GLY A 164 2.33 1.81 -1.07
CA GLY A 164 3.43 0.92 -1.46
C GLY A 164 4.69 1.07 -0.60
N LEU A 165 4.54 1.01 0.73
CA LEU A 165 5.65 0.94 1.69
C LEU A 165 6.63 2.13 1.61
N LEU A 166 6.15 3.33 1.27
CA LEU A 166 7.01 4.47 0.94
C LEU A 166 7.88 4.89 2.12
N GLY A 167 7.30 4.97 3.32
CA GLY A 167 7.98 5.39 4.53
C GLY A 167 9.06 4.42 4.99
N SER A 168 8.76 3.12 5.05
CA SER A 168 9.74 2.10 5.45
C SER A 168 10.85 1.97 4.40
N ALA A 169 10.52 2.06 3.11
CA ALA A 169 11.52 2.10 2.05
C ALA A 169 12.45 3.33 2.16
N TYR A 170 11.92 4.49 2.57
CA TYR A 170 12.73 5.66 2.84
C TYR A 170 13.64 5.48 4.05
N TYR A 171 13.12 4.88 5.13
CA TYR A 171 13.89 4.56 6.33
C TYR A 171 15.11 3.71 6.01
N VAL A 172 14.94 2.62 5.26
CA VAL A 172 16.06 1.74 4.86
C VAL A 172 17.09 2.48 4.01
N LYS A 173 16.66 3.39 3.12
CA LYS A 173 17.57 4.18 2.28
C LYS A 173 18.27 5.32 3.03
N ASN A 174 17.69 5.80 4.12
CA ASN A 174 18.18 6.95 4.89
C ASN A 174 18.08 6.64 6.39
N PRO A 175 18.77 5.59 6.87
CA PRO A 175 18.47 5.06 8.18
C PRO A 175 19.02 5.99 9.27
N PRO A 176 18.20 6.39 10.25
CA PRO A 176 18.66 7.24 11.35
C PRO A 176 19.56 6.48 12.34
N TYR A 177 19.58 5.15 12.26
CA TYR A 177 20.44 4.25 13.02
C TYR A 177 21.03 3.20 12.05
N PRO A 178 22.30 2.79 12.19
CA PRO A 178 22.92 1.86 11.26
C PRO A 178 22.12 0.55 11.14
N LEU A 179 21.81 0.13 9.91
CA LEU A 179 21.00 -1.07 9.67
C LEU A 179 21.71 -2.36 10.09
N ASP A 180 23.03 -2.41 9.96
CA ASP A 180 23.89 -3.51 10.43
C ASP A 180 23.90 -3.64 11.96
N LYS A 181 23.44 -2.61 12.67
CA LYS A 181 23.24 -2.60 14.12
C LYS A 181 21.79 -2.86 14.54
N THR A 182 20.86 -2.92 13.59
CA THR A 182 19.47 -3.25 13.86
C THR A 182 19.30 -4.76 13.79
N ILE A 183 19.27 -5.43 14.94
CA ILE A 183 19.34 -6.89 15.04
C ILE A 183 18.00 -7.58 14.82
N ALA A 184 16.90 -6.84 14.96
CA ALA A 184 15.55 -7.34 14.76
C ALA A 184 14.60 -6.17 14.46
N MET A 185 13.53 -6.48 13.73
CA MET A 185 12.41 -5.58 13.51
C MET A 185 11.11 -6.31 13.86
N LEU A 186 10.31 -5.69 14.73
CA LEU A 186 8.96 -6.11 15.09
C LEU A 186 7.99 -5.13 14.42
N ASN A 187 7.21 -5.61 13.46
CA ASN A 187 6.15 -4.82 12.83
C ASN A 187 4.82 -5.09 13.52
N MET A 188 4.11 -4.03 13.87
CA MET A 188 2.77 -4.07 14.43
C MET A 188 1.80 -3.61 13.35
N ASP A 189 1.15 -4.57 12.70
CA ASP A 189 0.19 -4.33 11.64
C ASP A 189 -1.07 -5.14 11.90
N MET A 190 -2.22 -4.47 11.91
CA MET A 190 -3.53 -5.08 12.15
C MET A 190 -3.60 -5.92 13.43
N VAL A 191 -3.10 -5.39 14.55
CA VAL A 191 -3.03 -6.08 15.85
C VAL A 191 -4.31 -5.96 16.68
N GLY A 192 -5.35 -5.28 16.18
CA GLY A 192 -6.60 -5.01 16.89
C GLY A 192 -7.63 -6.13 16.81
N ARG A 193 -7.43 -7.12 15.95
CA ARG A 193 -8.38 -8.24 15.74
C ARG A 193 -7.85 -9.56 16.29
N LEU A 194 -8.03 -9.78 17.59
CA LEU A 194 -7.83 -11.09 18.18
C LEU A 194 -9.05 -11.99 17.91
N ARG A 195 -8.87 -13.06 17.12
CA ARG A 195 -9.88 -14.11 16.93
C ARG A 195 -9.42 -15.38 17.63
N ASP A 196 -10.34 -16.03 18.35
CA ASP A 196 -10.09 -17.30 19.04
C ASP A 196 -8.86 -17.28 19.98
N SER A 197 -8.52 -16.10 20.51
CA SER A 197 -7.33 -15.87 21.33
C SER A 197 -6.00 -16.25 20.65
N VAL A 198 -5.95 -16.24 19.33
CA VAL A 198 -4.74 -16.56 18.55
C VAL A 198 -3.99 -15.29 18.18
N LEU A 199 -2.71 -15.23 18.58
CA LEU A 199 -1.75 -14.26 18.06
C LEU A 199 -1.06 -14.86 16.83
N VAL A 200 -1.12 -14.16 15.71
CA VAL A 200 -0.37 -14.52 14.50
C VAL A 200 0.91 -13.71 14.47
N VAL A 201 2.05 -14.39 14.38
CA VAL A 201 3.36 -13.78 14.20
C VAL A 201 3.94 -14.32 12.90
N GLU A 202 4.11 -13.43 11.93
CA GLU A 202 4.76 -13.73 10.67
C GLU A 202 6.20 -13.24 10.71
N GLY A 203 7.11 -14.02 10.12
CA GLY A 203 8.53 -13.73 10.12
C GLY A 203 9.15 -14.01 8.76
N MET A 204 9.92 -13.04 8.27
CA MET A 204 10.80 -13.22 7.12
C MET A 204 12.23 -13.08 7.60
N GLY A 205 13.03 -14.14 7.45
CA GLY A 205 14.47 -14.05 7.64
C GLY A 205 15.11 -13.36 6.43
N THR A 206 15.92 -12.34 6.66
CA THR A 206 16.82 -11.81 5.65
C THR A 206 18.18 -12.48 5.85
N SER A 207 18.52 -13.41 4.94
CA SER A 207 19.82 -14.10 4.89
C SER A 207 20.92 -13.23 4.31
#